data_AF-A0A6J7QW65-F1
#
_entry.id   AF-A0A6J7QW65-F1
#
_cell.length_a   1.000
_cell.length_b   1.000
_cell.length_c   1.000
_cell.angle_alpha   90.00
_cell.angle_beta   90.00
_cell.angle_gamma   90.00
#
_symmetry.space_group_name_H-M   'P 1'
#
loop_
_entity.id
_entity.type
_entity.pdbx_description
1 polymer ?
#
loop_
_entity_poly.entity_id
_entity_poly.type
_entity_poly.pdbx_seq_one_letter_code
_entity_poly.pdbx_strand_id
1 'polypeptide(L)'
;MLRLARARGGNPDDPHRRDPLDFVLWQPSLADEPAWRAPFGVGRPGWHIECSAMATQELGETIDLHGGGTDLIFPHHECEIAQSEAITGKPFVKHWLHSAMVAYEGEKMSKSLGNLVFVSDLLEQADPRAIRLALMHHHYRSGFEWHDTGIQDGTALLHRLLAAAQASGNPDPAPFAERVRASLDNDLDAPTALEALDDLASAILSDGSEGSDSAAVQELCSLSALIGVDLSTPFSIGAIAL
;
A
#
# COMPACT_ATOMS: atom_id res chain seq x y z
N MET A 1 20.97 5.25 -14.13
CA MET A 1 19.83 6.05 -14.60
C MET A 1 19.35 5.67 -16.00
N LEU A 2 20.14 5.79 -17.07
CA LEU A 2 19.68 5.53 -18.45
C LEU A 2 18.98 4.18 -18.66
N ARG A 3 19.51 3.09 -18.10
CA ARG A 3 18.86 1.77 -18.13
C ARG A 3 17.46 1.79 -17.52
N LEU A 4 17.30 2.43 -16.37
CA LEU A 4 16.01 2.53 -15.68
C LEU A 4 15.05 3.45 -16.43
N ALA A 5 15.55 4.54 -17.02
CA ALA A 5 14.75 5.46 -17.81
C ALA A 5 14.11 4.73 -19.00
N ARG A 6 14.89 3.93 -19.75
CA ARG A 6 14.36 3.07 -20.82
C ARG A 6 13.29 2.09 -20.34
N ALA A 7 13.53 1.47 -19.18
CA ALA A 7 12.63 0.45 -18.64
C ALA A 7 11.33 1.02 -18.05
N ARG A 8 11.26 2.33 -17.79
CA ARG A 8 10.17 2.96 -17.01
C ARG A 8 9.59 4.19 -17.71
N GLY A 9 9.45 4.12 -19.03
CA GLY A 9 8.71 5.09 -19.85
C GLY A 9 9.50 6.32 -20.32
N GLY A 10 10.80 6.40 -20.04
CA GLY A 10 11.69 7.42 -20.61
C GLY A 10 12.16 7.06 -22.02
N ASN A 11 12.54 8.08 -22.80
CA ASN A 11 13.15 7.92 -24.12
C ASN A 11 14.53 8.60 -24.18
N PRO A 12 15.61 7.92 -23.71
CA PRO A 12 16.93 8.53 -23.65
C PRO A 12 17.61 8.76 -25.01
N ASP A 13 17.06 8.20 -26.10
CA ASP A 13 17.60 8.38 -27.44
C ASP A 13 16.89 9.49 -28.22
N ASP A 14 15.98 10.23 -27.58
CA ASP A 14 15.26 11.33 -28.22
C ASP A 14 16.23 12.43 -28.67
N PRO A 15 16.44 12.62 -29.98
CA PRO A 15 17.42 13.58 -30.49
C PRO A 15 16.97 15.04 -30.29
N HIS A 16 15.73 15.27 -29.85
CA HIS A 16 15.21 16.60 -29.54
C HIS A 16 15.54 17.04 -28.10
N ARG A 17 16.09 16.15 -27.26
CA ARG A 17 16.55 16.45 -25.91
C ARG A 17 17.99 16.92 -25.90
N ARG A 18 18.35 17.77 -24.93
CA ARG A 18 19.74 18.24 -24.78
C ARG A 18 20.57 17.22 -24.01
N ASP A 19 19.95 16.59 -23.02
CA ASP A 19 20.51 15.48 -22.25
C ASP A 19 19.61 14.22 -22.36
N PRO A 20 20.18 13.02 -22.47
CA PRO A 20 19.42 11.75 -22.45
C PRO A 20 18.52 11.54 -21.21
N LEU A 21 18.73 12.27 -20.12
CA LEU A 21 17.92 12.23 -18.91
C LEU A 21 16.90 13.37 -18.81
N ASP A 22 16.86 14.30 -19.76
CA ASP A 22 15.80 15.32 -19.83
C ASP A 22 14.44 14.62 -19.85
N PHE A 23 13.45 15.17 -19.14
CA PHE A 23 12.09 14.64 -19.09
C PHE A 23 11.06 15.71 -19.47
N VAL A 24 9.91 15.25 -19.96
CA VAL A 24 8.85 16.12 -20.49
C VAL A 24 8.06 16.74 -19.34
N LEU A 25 7.93 18.07 -19.35
CA LEU A 25 6.99 18.79 -18.47
C LEU A 25 5.62 18.98 -19.15
N TRP A 26 5.63 19.22 -20.46
CA TRP A 26 4.42 19.39 -21.27
C TRP A 26 4.57 18.66 -22.60
N GLN A 27 3.62 17.79 -22.91
CA GLN A 27 3.62 16.98 -24.12
C GLN A 27 2.59 17.52 -25.11
N PRO A 28 2.98 17.85 -26.35
CA PRO A 28 2.02 18.11 -27.42
C PRO A 28 1.09 16.90 -27.61
N SER A 29 -0.23 17.15 -27.62
CA SER A 29 -1.23 16.09 -27.82
C SER A 29 -1.40 15.78 -29.30
N LEU A 30 -1.65 14.51 -29.62
CA LEU A 30 -2.14 14.10 -30.94
C LEU A 30 -3.60 14.53 -31.15
N ALA A 31 -4.08 14.45 -32.39
CA ALA A 31 -5.42 14.91 -32.75
C ALA A 31 -6.56 14.15 -32.06
N ASP A 32 -6.30 12.90 -31.67
CA ASP A 32 -7.21 11.99 -30.97
C ASP A 32 -6.92 11.87 -29.47
N GLU A 33 -5.99 12.67 -28.93
CA GLU A 33 -5.67 12.72 -27.50
C GLU A 33 -6.35 13.90 -26.78
N PRO A 34 -6.66 13.78 -25.48
CA PRO A 34 -7.07 14.92 -24.66
C PRO A 34 -6.04 16.05 -24.71
N ALA A 35 -6.51 17.30 -24.75
CA ALA A 35 -5.64 18.46 -24.90
C ALA A 35 -6.19 19.71 -24.21
N TRP A 36 -5.27 20.52 -23.69
CA TRP A 36 -5.51 21.80 -23.03
C TRP A 36 -4.66 22.89 -23.67
N ARG A 37 -5.14 24.13 -23.63
CA ARG A 37 -4.36 25.30 -24.07
C ARG A 37 -3.40 25.72 -22.98
N ALA A 38 -2.13 25.91 -23.34
CA ALA A 38 -1.11 26.48 -22.46
C ALA A 38 -0.25 27.52 -23.21
N PRO A 39 0.51 28.40 -22.52
CA PRO A 39 1.35 29.41 -23.16
C PRO A 39 2.39 28.86 -24.15
N PHE A 40 2.78 27.59 -24.00
CA PHE A 40 3.73 26.87 -24.83
C PHE A 40 3.06 25.91 -25.85
N GLY A 41 1.76 26.09 -26.10
CA GLY A 41 1.00 25.36 -27.12
C GLY A 41 -0.05 24.42 -26.54
N VAL A 42 -0.84 23.84 -27.44
CA VAL A 42 -1.88 22.85 -27.10
C VAL A 42 -1.21 21.52 -26.77
N GLY A 43 -1.57 20.91 -25.65
CA GLY A 43 -1.00 19.63 -25.22
C GLY A 43 -1.57 19.17 -23.89
N ARG A 44 -0.81 18.35 -23.17
CA ARG A 44 -1.15 17.76 -21.88
C ARG A 44 0.07 17.72 -20.97
N PRO A 45 -0.12 17.68 -19.63
CA PRO A 45 1.00 17.56 -18.70
C PRO A 45 1.81 16.29 -18.95
N GLY A 46 3.11 16.35 -18.62
CA GLY A 46 3.94 15.16 -18.49
C GLY A 46 3.65 14.44 -17.17
N TRP A 47 3.86 13.13 -17.15
CA TRP A 47 3.52 12.28 -16.00
C TRP A 47 4.04 12.81 -14.65
N HIS A 48 5.28 13.29 -14.59
CA HIS A 48 5.90 13.71 -13.32
C HIS A 48 5.38 15.06 -12.80
N ILE A 49 5.06 16.02 -13.69
CA ILE A 49 4.72 17.39 -13.26
C ILE A 49 3.36 17.47 -12.56
N GLU A 50 2.48 16.51 -12.84
CA GLU A 50 1.15 16.41 -12.23
C GLU A 50 1.27 16.28 -10.71
N CYS A 51 2.05 15.30 -10.23
CA CYS A 51 2.24 15.03 -8.81
C CYS A 51 2.92 16.20 -8.09
N SER A 52 3.99 16.76 -8.65
CA SER A 52 4.68 17.94 -8.10
C SER A 52 3.74 19.14 -7.93
N ALA A 53 2.94 19.44 -8.96
CA ALA A 53 2.02 20.58 -8.95
C ALA A 53 0.90 20.37 -7.92
N MET A 54 0.26 19.20 -7.90
CA MET A 54 -0.83 18.91 -6.96
C MET A 54 -0.33 18.84 -5.52
N ALA A 55 0.76 18.14 -5.24
CA ALA A 55 1.32 18.00 -3.89
C ALA A 55 1.73 19.37 -3.32
N THR A 56 2.43 20.19 -4.12
CA THR A 56 2.85 21.53 -3.68
C THR A 56 1.64 22.44 -3.41
N GLN A 57 0.62 22.38 -4.26
CA GLN A 57 -0.59 23.19 -4.13
C GLN A 57 -1.41 22.83 -2.88
N GLU A 58 -1.55 21.54 -2.58
CA GLU A 58 -2.43 21.06 -1.50
C GLU A 58 -1.72 20.94 -0.14
N LEU A 59 -0.44 20.58 -0.14
CA LEU A 59 0.32 20.23 1.07
C LEU A 59 1.47 21.21 1.37
N GLY A 60 1.77 22.11 0.44
CA GLY A 60 2.83 23.11 0.56
C GLY A 60 4.17 22.64 -0.03
N GLU A 61 5.18 23.51 0.10
CA GLU A 61 6.48 23.37 -0.58
C GLU A 61 7.38 22.27 0.00
N THR A 62 7.12 21.84 1.24
CA THR A 62 7.82 20.72 1.89
C THR A 62 6.81 19.85 2.63
N ILE A 63 6.75 18.57 2.28
CA ILE A 63 5.83 17.59 2.87
C ILE A 63 6.55 16.59 3.76
N ASP A 64 5.87 16.05 4.77
CA ASP A 64 6.47 15.13 5.75
C ASP A 64 6.71 13.74 5.15
N LEU A 65 5.73 13.19 4.44
CA LEU A 65 5.74 11.84 3.87
C LEU A 65 5.23 11.85 2.44
N HIS A 66 5.95 11.19 1.53
CA HIS A 66 5.50 10.91 0.17
C HIS A 66 5.71 9.44 -0.17
N GLY A 67 4.65 8.76 -0.62
CA GLY A 67 4.60 7.32 -0.80
C GLY A 67 4.48 6.88 -2.26
N GLY A 68 4.94 5.68 -2.58
CA GLY A 68 4.73 5.07 -3.89
C GLY A 68 5.28 3.64 -3.98
N GLY A 69 5.17 3.00 -5.14
CA GLY A 69 5.88 1.74 -5.39
C GLY A 69 7.39 1.98 -5.54
N THR A 70 8.21 0.96 -5.28
CA THR A 70 9.67 1.00 -5.54
C THR A 70 10.03 1.27 -7.02
N ASP A 71 9.10 1.04 -7.93
CA ASP A 71 9.23 1.41 -9.33
C ASP A 71 9.10 2.92 -9.58
N LEU A 72 8.47 3.66 -8.68
CA LEU A 72 8.34 5.12 -8.75
C LEU A 72 9.56 5.88 -8.23
N ILE A 73 10.44 5.25 -7.44
CA ILE A 73 11.71 5.86 -6.97
C ILE A 73 12.41 6.58 -8.14
N PHE A 74 12.53 5.91 -9.27
CA PHE A 74 13.05 6.49 -10.50
C PHE A 74 12.27 5.99 -11.72
N PRO A 75 11.92 6.85 -12.69
CA PRO A 75 12.24 8.28 -12.71
C PRO A 75 11.27 9.16 -11.90
N HIS A 76 10.12 8.64 -11.50
CA HIS A 76 8.99 9.48 -11.09
C HIS A 76 9.30 10.41 -9.91
N HIS A 77 9.63 9.87 -8.74
CA HIS A 77 9.90 10.67 -7.54
C HIS A 77 11.17 11.51 -7.68
N GLU A 78 12.19 11.01 -8.38
CA GLU A 78 13.40 11.78 -8.68
C GLU A 78 13.09 13.03 -9.53
N CYS A 79 12.18 12.90 -10.52
CA CYS A 79 11.70 14.03 -11.31
C CYS A 79 10.84 14.99 -10.47
N GLU A 80 10.03 14.47 -9.53
CA GLU A 80 9.24 15.32 -8.64
C GLU A 80 10.12 16.16 -7.69
N ILE A 81 11.18 15.55 -7.14
CA ILE A 81 12.22 16.26 -6.39
C ILE A 81 12.82 17.36 -7.27
N ALA A 82 13.30 17.00 -8.48
CA ALA A 82 13.92 17.96 -9.38
C ALA A 82 12.99 19.14 -9.75
N GLN A 83 11.70 18.88 -9.97
CA GLN A 83 10.71 19.91 -10.31
C GLN A 83 10.40 20.82 -9.12
N SER A 84 10.08 20.24 -7.97
CA SER A 84 9.62 20.95 -6.78
C SER A 84 10.76 21.71 -6.09
N GLU A 85 11.95 21.12 -5.99
CA GLU A 85 13.10 21.78 -5.36
C GLU A 85 13.69 22.87 -6.26
N ALA A 86 13.66 22.70 -7.59
CA ALA A 86 14.14 23.73 -8.51
C ALA A 86 13.30 25.02 -8.47
N ILE A 87 12.00 24.92 -8.22
CA ILE A 87 11.11 26.09 -8.17
C ILE A 87 11.04 26.74 -6.79
N THR A 88 11.13 25.94 -5.71
CA THR A 88 11.00 26.43 -4.33
C THR A 88 12.35 26.75 -3.66
N GLY A 89 13.43 26.10 -4.09
CA GLY A 89 14.73 26.12 -3.41
C GLY A 89 14.73 25.43 -2.04
N LYS A 90 13.72 24.62 -1.73
CA LYS A 90 13.55 23.91 -0.45
C LYS A 90 13.50 22.40 -0.68
N PRO A 91 13.87 21.57 0.33
CA PRO A 91 13.64 20.14 0.25
C PRO A 91 12.16 19.83 0.03
N PHE A 92 11.84 18.97 -0.95
CA PHE A 92 10.43 18.67 -1.28
C PHE A 92 9.78 17.75 -0.25
N VAL A 93 10.46 16.67 0.16
CA VAL A 93 9.89 15.64 1.05
C VAL A 93 10.89 15.30 2.16
N LYS A 94 10.44 15.18 3.41
CA LYS A 94 11.30 14.77 4.53
C LYS A 94 11.57 13.27 4.55
N HIS A 95 10.54 12.45 4.31
CA HIS A 95 10.65 10.99 4.27
C HIS A 95 9.89 10.40 3.09
N TRP A 96 10.57 9.54 2.34
CA TRP A 96 9.97 8.78 1.25
C TRP A 96 9.65 7.35 1.70
N LEU A 97 8.44 6.88 1.40
CA LEU A 97 8.01 5.51 1.68
C LEU A 97 7.76 4.76 0.38
N HIS A 98 8.46 3.63 0.20
CA HIS A 98 8.32 2.84 -1.01
C HIS A 98 7.88 1.41 -0.70
N SER A 99 6.71 1.02 -1.19
CA SER A 99 6.24 -0.36 -1.11
C SER A 99 6.92 -1.21 -2.18
N ALA A 100 7.40 -2.38 -1.78
CA ALA A 100 8.05 -3.30 -2.70
C ALA A 100 7.06 -3.91 -3.70
N MET A 101 7.62 -4.45 -4.78
CA MET A 101 6.82 -5.07 -5.84
C MET A 101 6.32 -6.46 -5.43
N VAL A 102 5.13 -6.80 -5.93
CA VAL A 102 4.56 -8.15 -5.84
C VAL A 102 4.84 -8.90 -7.14
N ALA A 103 5.35 -10.13 -7.02
CA ALA A 103 5.54 -11.07 -8.10
C ALA A 103 4.40 -12.10 -8.15
N TYR A 104 4.24 -12.79 -9.27
CA TYR A 104 3.30 -13.89 -9.45
C TYR A 104 3.85 -14.86 -10.49
N GLU A 105 3.83 -16.16 -10.17
CA GLU A 105 4.35 -17.24 -11.01
C GLU A 105 5.83 -17.03 -11.41
N GLY A 106 6.66 -16.64 -10.44
CA GLY A 106 8.09 -16.37 -10.62
C GLY A 106 8.42 -15.08 -11.38
N GLU A 107 7.42 -14.34 -11.85
CA GLU A 107 7.59 -13.15 -12.68
C GLU A 107 6.98 -11.90 -12.04
N LYS A 108 7.43 -10.71 -12.45
CA LYS A 108 6.78 -9.46 -12.04
C LYS A 108 5.34 -9.43 -12.59
N MET A 109 4.37 -9.05 -11.76
CA MET A 109 3.00 -8.81 -12.24
C MET A 109 2.96 -7.66 -13.25
N SER A 110 2.39 -7.90 -14.44
CA SER A 110 2.19 -6.84 -15.45
C SER A 110 1.05 -7.16 -16.41
N LYS A 111 0.37 -6.11 -16.91
CA LYS A 111 -0.67 -6.25 -17.95
C LYS A 111 -0.16 -6.97 -19.19
N SER A 112 1.06 -6.69 -19.61
CA SER A 112 1.67 -7.28 -20.82
C SER A 112 1.94 -8.77 -20.70
N LEU A 113 2.22 -9.28 -19.49
CA LEU A 113 2.45 -10.70 -19.26
C LEU A 113 1.15 -11.47 -19.00
N GLY A 114 0.01 -10.78 -18.83
CA GLY A 114 -1.29 -11.41 -18.57
C GLY A 114 -1.39 -12.11 -17.20
N ASN A 115 -0.41 -11.90 -16.31
CA ASN A 115 -0.28 -12.59 -15.02
C ASN A 115 -0.78 -11.71 -13.85
N LEU A 116 -1.82 -10.91 -14.09
CA LEU A 116 -2.40 -10.06 -13.05
C LEU A 116 -3.42 -10.83 -12.23
N VAL A 117 -3.27 -10.75 -10.92
CA VAL A 117 -4.33 -11.10 -9.97
C VAL A 117 -5.09 -9.83 -9.64
N PHE A 118 -6.36 -9.75 -10.06
CA PHE A 118 -7.17 -8.58 -9.79
C PHE A 118 -7.81 -8.65 -8.41
N VAL A 119 -7.80 -7.52 -7.70
CA VAL A 119 -8.51 -7.39 -6.42
C VAL A 119 -10.01 -7.67 -6.60
N SER A 120 -10.62 -7.27 -7.72
CA SER A 120 -12.02 -7.59 -8.03
C SER A 120 -12.29 -9.09 -7.98
N ASP A 121 -11.41 -9.88 -8.57
CA ASP A 121 -11.59 -11.32 -8.68
C ASP A 121 -11.37 -12.00 -7.32
N LEU A 122 -10.47 -11.45 -6.49
CA LEU A 122 -10.29 -11.89 -5.11
C LEU A 122 -11.51 -11.56 -4.24
N LEU A 123 -12.14 -10.40 -4.44
CA LEU A 123 -13.32 -9.95 -3.68
C LEU A 123 -14.57 -10.80 -3.97
N GLU A 124 -14.62 -11.47 -5.13
CA GLU A 124 -15.68 -12.44 -5.44
C GLU A 124 -15.53 -13.74 -4.62
N GLN A 125 -14.34 -14.03 -4.11
CA GLN A 125 -13.98 -15.32 -3.53
C GLN A 125 -13.67 -15.26 -2.03
N ALA A 126 -13.27 -14.09 -1.51
CA ALA A 126 -12.79 -13.94 -0.14
C ALA A 126 -13.28 -12.66 0.54
N ASP A 127 -13.27 -12.70 1.88
CA ASP A 127 -13.51 -11.51 2.70
C ASP A 127 -12.39 -10.46 2.46
N PRO A 128 -12.71 -9.17 2.23
CA PRO A 128 -11.71 -8.11 2.07
C PRO A 128 -10.72 -8.04 3.23
N ARG A 129 -11.16 -8.36 4.44
CA ARG A 129 -10.32 -8.41 5.64
C ARG A 129 -9.28 -9.53 5.53
N ALA A 130 -9.64 -10.66 4.94
CA ALA A 130 -8.72 -11.78 4.70
C ALA A 130 -7.67 -11.41 3.63
N ILE A 131 -8.07 -10.74 2.55
CA ILE A 131 -7.12 -10.22 1.53
C ILE A 131 -6.13 -9.27 2.19
N ARG A 132 -6.61 -8.36 3.05
CA ARG A 132 -5.77 -7.42 3.77
C ARG A 132 -4.78 -8.12 4.69
N LEU A 133 -5.22 -9.09 5.48
CA LEU A 133 -4.35 -9.90 6.35
C LEU A 133 -3.30 -10.68 5.54
N ALA A 134 -3.70 -11.27 4.39
CA ALA A 134 -2.79 -11.96 3.47
C ALA A 134 -1.65 -11.05 3.01
N LEU A 135 -1.95 -9.80 2.62
CA LEU A 135 -0.93 -8.82 2.24
C LEU A 135 -0.04 -8.38 3.41
N MET A 136 -0.60 -8.28 4.61
CA MET A 136 0.10 -7.84 5.82
C MET A 136 1.06 -8.89 6.42
N HIS A 137 1.01 -10.15 5.96
CA HIS A 137 2.04 -11.14 6.26
C HIS A 137 3.42 -10.78 5.68
N HIS A 138 3.48 -9.77 4.80
CA HIS A 138 4.71 -9.29 4.21
C HIS A 138 5.00 -7.87 4.70
N HIS A 139 6.24 -7.63 5.14
CA HIS A 139 6.70 -6.28 5.44
C HIS A 139 6.61 -5.41 4.18
N TYR A 140 6.08 -4.19 4.27
CA TYR A 140 5.75 -3.38 3.08
C TYR A 140 6.96 -3.10 2.14
N ARG A 141 8.18 -3.08 2.70
CA ARG A 141 9.45 -2.89 1.99
C ARG A 141 10.06 -4.17 1.38
N SER A 142 9.49 -5.32 1.67
CA SER A 142 10.00 -6.62 1.23
C SER A 142 9.18 -7.10 0.05
N GLY A 143 9.84 -7.25 -1.11
CA GLY A 143 9.19 -7.84 -2.27
C GLY A 143 8.82 -9.28 -1.97
N PHE A 144 7.64 -9.70 -2.40
CA PHE A 144 7.15 -11.06 -2.19
C PHE A 144 6.46 -11.59 -3.44
N GLU A 145 6.36 -12.92 -3.51
CA GLU A 145 5.59 -13.60 -4.54
C GLU A 145 4.20 -13.90 -3.99
N TRP A 146 3.18 -13.42 -4.69
CA TRP A 146 1.81 -13.83 -4.42
C TRP A 146 1.65 -15.28 -4.84
N HIS A 147 1.12 -16.08 -3.92
CA HIS A 147 0.64 -17.43 -4.21
C HIS A 147 -0.85 -17.48 -3.88
N ASP A 148 -1.62 -18.24 -4.64
CA ASP A 148 -3.06 -18.39 -4.38
C ASP A 148 -3.34 -18.97 -2.99
N THR A 149 -2.39 -19.67 -2.39
CA THR A 149 -2.48 -20.13 -0.99
C THR A 149 -2.43 -18.98 0.02
N GLY A 150 -1.88 -17.81 -0.34
CA GLY A 150 -1.80 -16.65 0.57
C GLY A 150 -3.16 -16.17 1.05
N ILE A 151 -4.22 -16.32 0.23
CA ILE A 151 -5.59 -16.00 0.67
C ILE A 151 -6.09 -16.97 1.75
N GLN A 152 -5.62 -18.22 1.72
CA GLN A 152 -6.01 -19.25 2.69
C GLN A 152 -5.42 -18.91 4.06
N ASP A 153 -4.17 -18.43 4.10
CA ASP A 153 -3.50 -18.00 5.34
C ASP A 153 -4.22 -16.79 5.97
N GLY A 154 -4.50 -15.76 5.17
CA GLY A 154 -5.26 -14.59 5.63
C GLY A 154 -6.68 -14.94 6.09
N THR A 155 -7.34 -15.90 5.42
CA THR A 155 -8.67 -16.40 5.81
C THR A 155 -8.63 -17.16 7.12
N ALA A 156 -7.63 -18.02 7.31
CA ALA A 156 -7.46 -18.80 8.54
C ALA A 156 -7.22 -17.88 9.75
N LEU A 157 -6.36 -16.87 9.60
CA LEU A 157 -6.14 -15.86 10.63
C LEU A 157 -7.43 -15.09 10.92
N LEU A 158 -8.13 -14.59 9.90
CA LEU A 158 -9.40 -13.86 10.09
C LEU A 158 -10.41 -14.69 10.87
N HIS A 159 -10.60 -15.97 10.54
CA HIS A 159 -11.53 -16.85 11.23
C HIS A 159 -11.17 -17.00 12.71
N ARG A 160 -9.88 -17.10 13.05
CA ARG A 160 -9.46 -17.17 14.46
C ARG A 160 -9.73 -15.86 15.19
N LEU A 161 -9.39 -14.71 14.59
CA LEU A 161 -9.66 -13.40 15.18
C LEU A 161 -11.16 -13.19 15.43
N LEU A 162 -12.01 -13.55 14.46
CA LEU A 162 -13.46 -13.49 14.61
C LEU A 162 -13.99 -14.44 15.69
N ALA A 163 -13.46 -15.66 15.77
CA ALA A 163 -13.84 -16.61 16.82
C ALA A 163 -13.45 -16.08 18.21
N ALA A 164 -12.25 -15.54 18.36
CA ALA A 164 -11.79 -14.92 19.61
C ALA A 164 -12.64 -13.70 19.98
N ALA A 165 -13.04 -12.88 19.00
CA ALA A 165 -13.92 -11.73 19.22
C ALA A 165 -15.33 -12.09 19.72
N GLN A 166 -15.75 -13.35 19.57
CA GLN A 166 -17.04 -13.87 20.06
C GLN A 166 -16.89 -14.75 21.31
N ALA A 167 -15.68 -14.92 21.82
CA ALA A 167 -15.40 -15.74 22.99
C ALA A 167 -15.52 -14.92 24.30
N SER A 168 -15.40 -15.63 25.43
CA SER A 168 -15.49 -15.04 26.78
C SER A 168 -14.15 -14.99 27.52
N GLY A 169 -13.10 -15.58 26.96
CA GLY A 169 -11.78 -15.60 27.56
C GLY A 169 -11.24 -14.19 27.79
N ASN A 170 -10.56 -13.99 28.91
CA ASN A 170 -10.12 -12.67 29.36
C ASN A 170 -8.69 -12.71 29.95
N PRO A 171 -7.68 -13.19 29.19
CA PRO A 171 -6.28 -13.07 29.59
C PRO A 171 -5.88 -11.58 29.74
N ASP A 172 -4.78 -11.28 30.42
CA ASP A 172 -4.23 -9.92 30.43
C ASP A 172 -3.79 -9.52 29.00
N PRO A 173 -4.45 -8.53 28.35
CA PRO A 173 -4.13 -8.18 26.98
C PRO A 173 -2.91 -7.25 26.87
N ALA A 174 -2.44 -6.66 27.98
CA ALA A 174 -1.44 -5.59 27.95
C ALA A 174 -0.12 -5.99 27.26
N PRO A 175 0.47 -7.20 27.48
CA PRO A 175 1.70 -7.60 26.81
C PRO A 175 1.54 -7.73 25.28
N PHE A 176 0.39 -8.22 24.82
CA PHE A 176 0.11 -8.35 23.38
C PHE A 176 -0.11 -6.99 22.74
N ALA A 177 -0.84 -6.12 23.45
CA ALA A 177 -1.15 -4.77 23.01
C ALA A 177 0.09 -3.87 22.91
N GLU A 178 1.06 -4.04 23.83
CA GLU A 178 2.39 -3.41 23.75
C GLU A 178 3.13 -3.93 22.52
N ARG A 179 3.14 -5.25 22.28
CA ARG A 179 3.85 -5.87 21.16
C ARG A 179 3.31 -5.42 19.80
N VAL A 180 1.98 -5.34 19.64
CA VAL A 180 1.34 -4.81 18.41
C VAL A 180 1.76 -3.36 18.17
N ARG A 181 1.68 -2.49 19.19
CA ARG A 181 2.02 -1.07 19.02
C ARG A 181 3.51 -0.88 18.74
N ALA A 182 4.38 -1.58 19.47
CA ALA A 182 5.82 -1.51 19.26
C ALA A 182 6.25 -2.01 17.88
N SER A 183 5.61 -3.05 17.33
CA SER A 183 5.92 -3.52 15.98
C SER A 183 5.42 -2.54 14.90
N LEU A 184 4.24 -1.94 15.08
CA LEU A 184 3.75 -0.91 14.15
C LEU A 184 4.61 0.36 14.20
N ASP A 185 5.09 0.77 15.38
CA ASP A 185 6.03 1.89 15.54
C ASP A 185 7.41 1.58 14.92
N ASN A 186 7.77 0.30 14.82
CA ASN A 186 8.99 -0.16 14.17
C ASN A 186 8.80 -0.36 12.66
N ASP A 187 8.77 0.74 11.91
CA ASP A 187 8.69 0.74 10.43
C ASP A 187 7.48 -0.02 9.87
N LEU A 188 6.34 0.04 10.57
CA LEU A 188 5.12 -0.68 10.18
C LEU A 188 5.36 -2.19 10.01
N ASP A 189 6.04 -2.82 10.97
CA ASP A 189 6.26 -4.27 11.00
C ASP A 189 4.94 -5.02 11.25
N ALA A 190 4.16 -5.08 10.19
CA ALA A 190 2.87 -5.75 10.11
C ALA A 190 2.96 -7.26 10.40
N PRO A 191 3.94 -8.01 9.88
CA PRO A 191 4.09 -9.43 10.22
C PRO A 191 4.14 -9.69 11.73
N THR A 192 5.01 -8.97 12.45
CA THR A 192 5.12 -9.10 13.91
C THR A 192 3.85 -8.63 14.64
N ALA A 193 3.17 -7.60 14.11
CA ALA A 193 1.87 -7.16 14.65
C ALA A 193 0.79 -8.25 14.50
N LEU A 194 0.75 -8.95 13.36
CA LEU A 194 -0.19 -10.04 13.12
C LEU A 194 0.08 -11.23 14.06
N GLU A 195 1.34 -11.59 14.29
CA GLU A 195 1.70 -12.63 15.26
C GLU A 195 1.21 -12.29 16.68
N ALA A 196 1.33 -11.02 17.10
CA ALA A 196 0.80 -10.56 18.39
C ALA A 196 -0.72 -10.61 18.50
N LEU A 197 -1.43 -10.32 17.41
CA LEU A 197 -2.89 -10.47 17.34
C LEU A 197 -3.32 -11.95 17.38
N ASP A 198 -2.64 -12.82 16.64
CA ASP A 198 -2.93 -14.26 16.61
C ASP A 198 -2.68 -14.93 17.96
N ASP A 199 -1.60 -14.52 18.65
CA ASP A 199 -1.30 -14.97 20.01
C ASP A 199 -2.37 -14.53 21.02
N LEU A 200 -2.81 -13.25 20.96
CA LEU A 200 -3.89 -12.76 21.83
C LEU A 200 -5.20 -13.51 21.56
N ALA A 201 -5.56 -13.71 20.30
CA ALA A 201 -6.74 -14.48 19.91
C ALA A 201 -6.67 -15.92 20.42
N SER A 202 -5.50 -16.57 20.30
CA SER A 202 -5.28 -17.92 20.82
C SER A 202 -5.36 -17.99 22.35
N ALA A 203 -4.86 -16.97 23.05
CA ALA A 203 -4.97 -16.85 24.50
C ALA A 203 -6.42 -16.68 24.96
N ILE A 204 -7.20 -15.83 24.28
CA ILE A 204 -8.64 -15.66 24.52
C ILE A 204 -9.39 -16.98 24.31
N LEU A 205 -9.12 -17.69 23.22
CA LEU A 205 -9.79 -18.95 22.89
C LEU A 205 -9.44 -20.11 23.84
N SER A 206 -8.28 -20.04 24.49
CA SER A 206 -7.82 -21.06 25.44
C SER A 206 -8.16 -20.75 26.89
N ASP A 207 -8.57 -19.51 27.18
CA ASP A 207 -8.93 -19.07 28.51
C ASP A 207 -10.36 -19.50 28.86
N GLY A 208 -10.50 -20.29 29.92
CA GLY A 208 -11.77 -20.87 30.36
C GLY A 208 -12.68 -19.93 31.14
N SER A 209 -12.41 -18.62 31.13
CA SER A 209 -13.24 -17.63 31.80
C SER A 209 -14.62 -17.54 31.15
N GLU A 210 -15.66 -17.47 31.97
CA GLU A 210 -17.04 -17.27 31.52
C GLU A 210 -17.50 -15.85 31.86
N GLY A 211 -18.07 -15.14 30.90
CA GLY A 211 -18.52 -13.76 31.08
C GLY A 211 -18.81 -13.05 29.77
N SER A 212 -19.58 -11.96 29.83
CA SER A 212 -19.97 -11.17 28.66
C SER A 212 -19.14 -9.90 28.44
N ASP A 213 -18.22 -9.58 29.36
CA ASP A 213 -17.45 -8.33 29.38
C ASP A 213 -15.95 -8.62 29.50
N SER A 214 -15.37 -9.12 28.40
CA SER A 214 -13.94 -9.42 28.31
C SER A 214 -13.16 -8.19 27.83
N ALA A 215 -12.29 -7.66 28.70
CA ALA A 215 -11.37 -6.60 28.35
C ALA A 215 -10.37 -7.04 27.26
N ALA A 216 -9.99 -8.32 27.26
CA ALA A 216 -9.12 -8.88 26.23
C ALA A 216 -9.77 -8.88 24.84
N VAL A 217 -11.07 -9.23 24.76
CA VAL A 217 -11.84 -9.18 23.51
C VAL A 217 -11.99 -7.75 23.01
N GLN A 218 -12.26 -6.80 23.90
CA GLN A 218 -12.33 -5.38 23.55
C GLN A 218 -10.99 -4.85 23.00
N GLU A 219 -9.88 -5.19 23.67
CA GLU A 219 -8.54 -4.82 23.21
C GLU A 219 -8.19 -5.50 21.87
N LEU A 220 -8.54 -6.78 21.68
CA LEU A 220 -8.36 -7.48 20.39
C LEU A 220 -9.07 -6.75 19.24
N CYS A 221 -10.33 -6.36 19.44
CA CYS A 221 -11.08 -5.58 18.46
C CYS A 221 -10.44 -4.21 18.18
N SER A 222 -9.98 -3.52 19.24
CA SER A 222 -9.31 -2.22 19.12
C SER A 222 -7.99 -2.32 18.34
N LEU A 223 -7.15 -3.30 18.67
CA LEU A 223 -5.87 -3.55 18.00
C LEU A 223 -6.07 -3.99 16.55
N SER A 224 -7.07 -4.84 16.27
CA SER A 224 -7.41 -5.24 14.90
C SER A 224 -7.88 -4.05 14.06
N ALA A 225 -8.59 -3.08 14.68
CA ALA A 225 -8.98 -1.86 14.00
C ALA A 225 -7.79 -0.95 13.63
N LEU A 226 -6.68 -0.96 14.39
CA LEU A 226 -5.45 -0.22 14.04
C LEU A 226 -4.88 -0.69 12.69
N ILE A 227 -5.01 -1.98 12.41
CA ILE A 227 -4.60 -2.55 11.14
C ILE A 227 -5.73 -2.59 10.12
N GLY A 228 -6.87 -1.92 10.34
CA GLY A 228 -7.98 -1.85 9.39
C GLY A 228 -8.78 -3.14 9.24
N VAL A 229 -8.79 -4.00 10.26
CA VAL A 229 -9.59 -5.22 10.31
C VAL A 229 -10.69 -5.05 11.36
N ASP A 230 -11.91 -4.79 10.90
CA ASP A 230 -13.08 -4.72 11.77
C ASP A 230 -13.59 -6.12 12.10
N LEU A 231 -13.59 -6.49 13.38
CA LEU A 231 -14.10 -7.78 13.87
C LEU A 231 -15.54 -7.69 14.39
N SER A 232 -16.11 -6.48 14.48
CA SER A 232 -17.44 -6.25 15.03
C SER A 232 -18.57 -6.44 14.02
N THR A 233 -18.29 -6.22 12.74
CA THR A 233 -19.28 -6.34 11.66
C THR A 233 -19.21 -7.71 10.97
N PRO A 234 -20.31 -8.48 10.91
CA PRO A 234 -20.40 -9.67 10.07
C PRO A 234 -20.23 -9.28 8.59
N PHE A 235 -19.53 -10.11 7.82
CA PHE A 235 -19.38 -9.94 6.37
C PHE A 235 -19.99 -11.14 5.64
N SER A 236 -20.63 -10.86 4.51
CA SER A 236 -21.16 -11.88 3.59
C SER A 236 -20.71 -11.57 2.18
N ILE A 237 -20.17 -12.58 1.49
CA ILE A 237 -19.79 -12.49 0.08
C ILE A 237 -21.06 -12.12 -0.74
N GLY A 238 -20.98 -11.03 -1.51
CA GLY A 238 -22.10 -10.45 -2.26
C GLY A 238 -22.68 -9.14 -1.70
N ALA A 239 -22.22 -8.67 -0.54
CA ALA A 239 -22.61 -7.36 0.01
C ALA A 239 -21.90 -6.16 -0.66
N ILE A 240 -20.88 -6.42 -1.49
CA ILE A 240 -20.14 -5.41 -2.24
C ILE A 240 -20.85 -5.19 -3.58
N ALA A 241 -21.93 -4.42 -3.56
CA ALA A 241 -22.41 -3.77 -4.77
C ALA A 241 -21.53 -2.54 -4.99
N LEU A 242 -20.68 -2.57 -6.03
CA LEU A 242 -19.97 -1.39 -6.52
C LEU A 242 -20.94 -0.31 -7.01
#